data_AF-T1BIK7-F1
#
_entry.id   AF-T1BIK7-F1
#
_cell.length_a   1.000
_cell.length_b   1.000
_cell.length_c   1.000
_cell.angle_alpha   90.00
_cell.angle_beta   90.00
_cell.angle_gamma   90.00
#
_symmetry.space_group_name_H-M   'P 1'
#
loop_
_entity.id
_entity.type
_entity.pdbx_description
1 polymer ?
#
loop_
_entity_poly.entity_id
_entity_poly.type
_entity_poly.pdbx_seq_one_letter_code
_entity_poly.pdbx_strand_id
1 'polypeptide(L)'
;RAADPGAIQLAVSGRQIRYVDWLFPGILAMNMMFSCLFGVGYVVLRYRQSGFLKRLHATPLTAFEFLSAQVLSRLAIILMITAVLYTVVGAMLHFHDAGNLALLLLIAVLGALAMIALGLTVAARLASEELVNGLLNLLTWPMVMLSGAWFSLAGAPGWLRWIAAALPLTQLLHAARAVMLVRGGPGHDRAESHLSGGDDAGVSGHRRRLIQVANLADEALMANPPMRFMSDNTATACPEMLAALAEANRGLAIAYGDDPWTERLDRALGEFFDKPVRAFALATGTAANALALATLTPPYGAIFAHREAHIACDECGAPAFYSGGAQLQLLEGKHAKLAPDTLAAALDAHPTSVHTVQPAAVSVSQASELGAAYRPDELAALCAVAHARGLKVHMDGARFAN
;
A
#
# COMPACT_ATOMS: atom_id res chain seq x y z
N ARG A 1 24.22 6.67 -42.48
CA ARG A 1 25.15 5.52 -42.57
C ARG A 1 24.91 4.86 -43.93
N ALA A 2 25.92 4.83 -44.80
CA ALA A 2 25.84 4.11 -46.07
C ALA A 2 25.59 2.62 -45.79
N ALA A 3 24.65 2.01 -46.52
CA ALA A 3 24.34 0.59 -46.41
C ALA A 3 25.54 -0.23 -46.89
N ASP A 4 25.89 -1.26 -46.12
CA ASP A 4 26.99 -2.19 -46.40
C ASP A 4 26.71 -2.96 -47.72
N PRO A 5 27.59 -2.90 -48.74
CA PRO A 5 27.39 -3.56 -50.02
C PRO A 5 27.28 -5.10 -49.96
N GLY A 6 27.66 -5.72 -48.84
CA GLY A 6 27.52 -7.16 -48.60
C GLY A 6 26.23 -7.58 -47.89
N ALA A 7 25.35 -6.63 -47.53
CA ALA A 7 24.14 -6.94 -46.76
C ALA A 7 23.06 -7.58 -47.65
N ILE A 8 22.80 -8.87 -47.43
CA ILE A 8 21.69 -9.60 -48.05
C ILE A 8 20.41 -9.29 -47.24
N GLN A 9 19.40 -8.67 -47.87
CA GLN A 9 18.09 -8.54 -47.24
C GLN A 9 17.40 -9.90 -47.17
N LEU A 10 17.33 -10.45 -45.96
CA LEU A 10 16.52 -11.63 -45.66
C LEU A 10 15.11 -11.16 -45.30
N ALA A 11 14.11 -11.62 -46.04
CA ALA A 11 12.71 -11.42 -45.68
C ALA A 11 12.38 -12.26 -44.44
N VAL A 12 12.35 -11.63 -43.27
CA VAL A 12 11.94 -12.30 -42.03
C VAL A 12 10.42 -12.29 -41.98
N SER A 13 9.81 -13.45 -42.23
CA SER A 13 8.39 -13.70 -42.00
C SER A 13 8.15 -13.86 -40.49
N GLY A 14 7.27 -13.04 -39.91
CA GLY A 14 6.90 -13.15 -38.50
C GLY A 14 5.57 -12.46 -38.21
N ARG A 15 4.76 -13.06 -37.33
CA ARG A 15 3.53 -12.44 -36.82
C ARG A 15 3.90 -11.24 -35.95
N GLN A 16 3.34 -10.06 -36.22
CA GLN A 16 3.50 -8.92 -35.32
C GLN A 16 2.89 -9.24 -33.95
N ILE A 17 3.70 -9.16 -32.89
CA ILE A 17 3.25 -9.33 -31.51
C ILE A 17 2.66 -8.00 -31.04
N ARG A 18 1.43 -8.02 -30.51
CA ARG A 18 0.82 -6.82 -29.94
C ARG A 18 1.58 -6.42 -28.68
N TYR A 19 1.76 -5.13 -28.43
CA TYR A 19 2.46 -4.65 -27.22
C TYR A 19 1.87 -5.24 -25.93
N VAL A 20 0.54 -5.34 -25.87
CA VAL A 20 -0.18 -5.95 -24.75
C VAL A 20 0.19 -7.42 -24.51
N ASP A 21 0.40 -8.19 -25.58
CA ASP A 21 0.79 -9.60 -25.50
C ASP A 21 2.23 -9.74 -24.97
N TRP A 22 3.10 -8.78 -25.29
CA TRP A 22 4.48 -8.74 -24.80
C TRP A 22 4.59 -8.27 -23.34
N LEU A 23 3.72 -7.34 -22.93
CA LEU A 23 3.68 -6.76 -21.59
C LEU A 23 3.05 -7.70 -20.56
N PHE A 24 2.02 -8.45 -20.96
CA PHE A 24 1.23 -9.29 -20.06
C PHE A 24 2.03 -10.32 -19.22
N PRO A 25 2.96 -11.11 -19.80
CA PRO A 25 3.85 -11.98 -19.01
C PRO A 25 4.70 -11.22 -17.99
N GLY A 26 5.07 -9.97 -18.30
CA GLY A 26 5.82 -9.08 -17.42
C GLY A 26 5.03 -8.70 -16.17
N ILE A 27 3.75 -8.35 -16.34
CA ILE A 27 2.85 -8.00 -15.24
C ILE A 27 2.66 -9.20 -14.30
N LEU A 28 2.43 -10.39 -14.86
CA LEU A 28 2.27 -11.62 -14.07
C LEU A 28 3.56 -11.93 -13.28
N ALA A 29 4.72 -11.88 -13.93
CA ALA A 29 6.00 -12.15 -13.28
C ALA A 29 6.33 -11.13 -12.17
N MET A 30 6.00 -9.85 -12.40
CA MET A 30 6.18 -8.80 -11.38
C MET A 30 5.26 -8.98 -10.17
N ASN A 31 3.97 -9.28 -10.39
CA ASN A 31 3.04 -9.56 -9.30
C ASN A 31 3.54 -10.72 -8.43
N MET A 32 4.02 -11.78 -9.09
CA MET A 32 4.59 -12.95 -8.43
C MET A 32 5.82 -12.59 -7.59
N MET A 33 6.74 -11.80 -8.15
CA MET A 33 7.94 -11.34 -7.46
C MET A 33 7.61 -10.56 -6.17
N PHE A 34 6.74 -9.54 -6.25
CA PHE A 34 6.39 -8.74 -5.07
C PHE A 34 5.76 -9.60 -3.97
N SER A 35 4.84 -10.49 -4.34
CA SER A 35 4.19 -11.39 -3.36
C SER A 35 5.18 -12.37 -2.72
N CYS A 36 6.10 -12.94 -3.50
CA CYS A 36 7.07 -13.92 -2.99
C CYS A 36 8.19 -13.31 -2.14
N LEU A 37 8.74 -12.15 -2.54
CA LEU A 37 9.82 -11.49 -1.80
C LEU A 37 9.35 -10.96 -0.45
N PHE A 38 8.22 -10.24 -0.43
CA PHE A 38 7.71 -9.60 0.79
C PHE A 38 6.84 -10.53 1.63
N GLY A 39 6.13 -11.48 1.01
CA GLY A 39 5.12 -12.28 1.68
C GLY A 39 5.65 -13.30 2.70
N VAL A 40 6.81 -13.91 2.48
CA VAL A 40 7.39 -14.86 3.45
C VAL A 40 8.44 -14.18 4.32
N GLY A 41 9.30 -13.35 3.72
CA GLY A 41 10.38 -12.67 4.45
C GLY A 41 9.87 -11.81 5.60
N TYR A 42 8.84 -11.00 5.35
CA TYR A 42 8.28 -10.11 6.38
C TYR A 42 7.57 -10.88 7.51
N VAL A 43 6.81 -11.93 7.17
CA VAL A 43 6.07 -12.73 8.15
C VAL A 43 7.01 -13.45 9.12
N VAL A 44 8.09 -14.05 8.60
CA VAL A 44 9.08 -14.75 9.44
C VAL A 44 9.80 -13.77 10.36
N LEU A 45 10.16 -12.58 9.86
CA LEU A 45 10.80 -11.56 10.69
C LEU A 45 9.88 -11.05 11.80
N ARG A 46 8.62 -10.75 11.47
CA ARG A 46 7.60 -10.32 12.43
C ARG A 46 7.39 -11.36 13.53
N TYR A 47 7.41 -12.65 13.18
CA TYR A 47 7.28 -13.73 14.16
C TYR A 47 8.50 -13.89 15.06
N ARG A 48 9.70 -13.52 14.59
CA ARG A 48 10.90 -13.44 15.44
C ARG A 48 10.80 -12.30 16.44
N GLN A 49 10.44 -11.11 15.97
CA GLN A 49 10.39 -9.91 16.81
C GLN A 49 9.28 -9.96 17.85
N SER A 50 8.09 -10.44 17.48
CA SER A 50 6.95 -10.63 18.40
C SER A 50 7.15 -11.78 19.41
N GLY A 51 8.31 -12.44 19.39
CA GLY A 51 8.59 -13.62 20.22
C GLY A 51 7.70 -14.83 19.90
N PHE A 52 6.92 -14.78 18.82
CA PHE A 52 6.00 -15.83 18.42
C PHE A 52 6.74 -17.15 18.15
N LEU A 53 7.90 -17.11 17.48
CA LEU A 53 8.70 -18.32 17.25
C LEU A 53 9.21 -18.96 18.55
N LYS A 54 9.50 -18.16 19.59
CA LYS A 54 9.89 -18.69 20.92
C LYS A 54 8.73 -19.43 21.59
N ARG A 55 7.50 -18.94 21.42
CA ARG A 55 6.29 -19.63 21.89
C ARG A 55 6.01 -20.90 21.09
N LEU A 56 6.33 -20.90 19.81
CA LEU A 56 6.18 -22.07 18.94
C LEU A 56 7.07 -23.24 19.38
N HIS A 57 8.24 -22.98 19.97
CA HIS A 57 9.12 -24.02 20.54
C HIS A 57 8.48 -24.80 21.71
N ALA A 58 7.42 -24.29 22.32
CA ALA A 58 6.67 -25.02 23.35
C ALA A 58 5.65 -26.02 22.77
N THR A 59 5.50 -26.06 21.44
CA THR A 59 4.63 -27.00 20.71
C THR A 59 5.48 -28.09 20.06
N PRO A 60 4.91 -29.26 19.69
CA PRO A 60 5.64 -30.33 19.01
C PRO A 60 6.05 -29.99 17.56
N LEU A 61 5.81 -28.75 17.09
CA LEU A 61 6.11 -28.34 15.74
C LEU A 61 7.60 -28.14 15.52
N THR A 62 8.13 -28.77 14.48
CA THR A 62 9.50 -28.59 14.04
C THR A 62 9.67 -27.35 13.16
N ALA A 63 10.89 -26.81 13.11
CA ALA A 63 11.21 -25.70 12.21
C ALA A 63 11.00 -26.05 10.73
N PHE A 64 11.19 -27.33 10.36
CA PHE A 64 10.96 -27.81 9.01
C PHE A 64 9.48 -27.76 8.63
N GLU A 65 8.59 -28.24 9.50
CA GLU A 65 7.14 -28.18 9.27
C GLU A 65 6.66 -26.74 9.14
N PHE A 66 7.12 -25.85 10.02
CA PHE A 66 6.77 -24.43 9.97
C PHE A 66 7.23 -23.77 8.66
N LEU A 67 8.49 -23.92 8.28
CA LEU A 67 9.02 -23.31 7.05
C LEU A 67 8.39 -23.91 5.80
N SER A 68 8.19 -25.22 5.77
CA SER A 68 7.53 -25.91 4.65
C SER A 68 6.09 -25.43 4.49
N ALA A 69 5.35 -25.28 5.59
CA ALA A 69 3.99 -24.75 5.58
C ALA A 69 3.94 -23.30 5.04
N GLN A 70 4.90 -22.45 5.42
CA GLN A 70 4.97 -21.08 4.92
C GLN A 70 5.26 -21.02 3.41
N VAL A 71 6.23 -21.82 2.94
CA VAL A 71 6.57 -21.90 1.51
C VAL A 71 5.39 -22.46 0.72
N LEU A 72 4.79 -23.54 1.17
CA LEU A 72 3.67 -24.19 0.48
C LEU A 72 2.41 -23.32 0.48
N SER A 73 2.08 -22.67 1.60
CA SER A 73 0.97 -21.72 1.69
C SER A 73 1.18 -20.54 0.74
N ARG A 74 2.38 -19.95 0.73
CA ARG A 74 2.69 -18.86 -0.20
C ARG A 74 2.60 -19.30 -1.66
N LEU A 75 3.14 -20.47 -1.97
CA LEU A 75 3.12 -21.04 -3.31
C LEU A 75 1.67 -21.27 -3.78
N ALA A 76 0.81 -21.87 -2.94
CA ALA A 76 -0.59 -22.09 -3.28
C ALA A 76 -1.33 -20.76 -3.54
N ILE A 77 -1.16 -19.77 -2.66
CA ILE A 77 -1.79 -18.45 -2.80
C ILE A 77 -1.34 -17.75 -4.08
N ILE A 78 -0.04 -17.74 -4.36
CA ILE A 78 0.46 -16.99 -5.51
C ILE A 78 0.12 -17.66 -6.84
N LEU A 79 0.11 -18.99 -6.91
CA LEU A 79 -0.34 -19.70 -8.09
C LEU A 79 -1.83 -19.47 -8.35
N MET A 80 -2.66 -19.46 -7.30
CA MET A 80 -4.08 -19.13 -7.41
C MET A 80 -4.28 -17.70 -7.93
N ILE A 81 -3.60 -16.70 -7.35
CA ILE A 81 -3.70 -15.30 -7.79
C ILE A 81 -3.23 -15.18 -9.25
N THR A 82 -2.12 -15.81 -9.60
CA THR A 82 -1.58 -15.78 -10.96
C THR A 82 -2.52 -16.44 -11.96
N ALA A 83 -3.17 -17.55 -11.59
CA ALA A 83 -4.17 -18.22 -12.43
C ALA A 83 -5.42 -17.37 -12.63
N VAL A 84 -5.92 -16.72 -11.57
CA VAL A 84 -7.06 -15.78 -11.65
C VAL A 84 -6.70 -14.59 -12.53
N LEU A 85 -5.56 -13.95 -12.30
CA LEU A 85 -5.08 -12.84 -13.13
C LEU A 85 -4.91 -13.28 -14.59
N TYR A 86 -4.31 -14.44 -14.82
CA TYR A 86 -4.14 -14.98 -16.17
C TYR A 86 -5.49 -15.15 -16.87
N THR A 87 -6.48 -15.71 -16.18
CA THR A 87 -7.82 -15.99 -16.75
C THR A 87 -8.62 -14.70 -16.99
N VAL A 88 -8.69 -13.83 -15.99
CA VAL A 88 -9.50 -12.58 -16.05
C VAL A 88 -8.91 -11.62 -17.07
N VAL A 89 -7.62 -11.31 -16.95
CA VAL A 89 -6.96 -10.35 -17.84
C VAL A 89 -6.81 -10.95 -19.23
N GLY A 90 -6.57 -12.26 -19.33
CA GLY A 90 -6.55 -12.96 -20.62
C GLY A 90 -7.90 -12.87 -21.35
N ALA A 91 -9.02 -13.03 -20.64
CA ALA A 91 -10.36 -12.87 -21.20
C ALA A 91 -10.64 -11.43 -21.65
N MET A 92 -10.31 -10.44 -20.82
CA MET A 92 -10.53 -9.02 -21.13
C MET A 92 -9.68 -8.53 -22.32
N LEU A 93 -8.46 -9.04 -22.48
CA LEU A 93 -7.52 -8.62 -23.53
C LEU A 93 -7.61 -9.50 -24.79
N HIS A 94 -8.55 -10.46 -24.80
CA HIS A 94 -8.67 -11.51 -25.82
C HIS A 94 -7.33 -12.22 -26.10
N PHE A 95 -6.55 -12.47 -25.05
CA PHE A 95 -5.29 -13.21 -25.10
C PHE A 95 -5.61 -14.71 -25.18
N HIS A 96 -5.64 -15.26 -26.39
CA HIS A 96 -6.14 -16.64 -26.62
C HIS A 96 -5.06 -17.72 -26.71
N ASP A 97 -3.77 -17.38 -26.70
CA ASP A 97 -2.69 -18.36 -26.94
C ASP A 97 -1.74 -18.47 -25.72
N ALA A 98 -2.01 -19.42 -24.81
CA ALA A 98 -1.18 -19.68 -23.62
C ALA A 98 0.12 -20.45 -23.91
N GLY A 99 0.24 -21.06 -25.08
CA GLY A 99 1.19 -22.16 -25.28
C GLY A 99 0.87 -23.33 -24.33
N ASN A 100 1.90 -23.94 -23.74
CA ASN A 100 1.74 -25.09 -22.84
C ASN A 100 1.50 -24.63 -21.39
N LEU A 101 0.25 -24.75 -20.91
CA LEU A 101 -0.15 -24.34 -19.56
C LEU A 101 0.58 -25.10 -18.45
N ALA A 102 0.88 -26.38 -18.64
CA ALA A 102 1.62 -27.17 -17.66
C ALA A 102 3.08 -26.67 -17.53
N LEU A 103 3.70 -26.28 -18.65
CA LEU A 103 5.03 -25.69 -18.65
C LEU A 103 5.02 -24.29 -18.01
N LEU A 104 3.98 -23.48 -18.25
CA LEU A 104 3.79 -22.21 -17.56
C LEU A 104 3.62 -22.37 -16.05
N LEU A 105 2.85 -23.37 -15.61
CA LEU A 105 2.69 -23.69 -14.20
C LEU A 105 4.03 -24.09 -13.57
N LEU A 106 4.82 -24.93 -14.25
CA LEU A 106 6.15 -25.32 -13.80
C LEU A 106 7.09 -24.11 -13.69
N ILE A 107 7.10 -23.23 -14.70
CA ILE A 107 7.89 -22.00 -14.69
C ILE A 107 7.47 -21.08 -13.53
N ALA A 108 6.17 -20.93 -13.29
CA ALA A 108 5.63 -20.15 -12.18
C ALA A 108 6.06 -20.72 -10.82
N VAL A 109 5.99 -22.05 -10.64
CA VAL A 109 6.43 -22.73 -9.42
C VAL A 109 7.92 -22.49 -9.17
N LEU A 110 8.77 -22.73 -10.17
CA LEU A 110 10.22 -22.57 -10.05
C LEU A 110 10.60 -21.11 -9.78
N GLY A 111 9.99 -20.18 -10.49
CA GLY A 111 10.18 -18.75 -10.26
C GLY A 111 9.76 -18.33 -8.85
N ALA A 112 8.62 -18.82 -8.36
CA ALA A 112 8.10 -18.48 -7.05
C ALA A 112 9.01 -19.00 -5.95
N LEU A 113 9.47 -20.24 -6.08
CA LEU A 113 10.43 -20.84 -5.14
C LEU A 113 11.76 -20.08 -5.11
N ALA A 114 12.29 -19.65 -6.25
CA ALA A 114 13.52 -18.85 -6.31
C ALA A 114 13.36 -17.51 -5.57
N MET A 115 12.23 -16.83 -5.75
CA MET A 115 11.92 -15.58 -5.06
C MET A 115 11.70 -15.76 -3.56
N ILE A 116 10.96 -16.80 -3.17
CA ILE A 116 10.72 -17.13 -1.75
C ILE A 116 12.05 -17.45 -1.07
N ALA A 117 12.93 -18.24 -1.70
CA ALA A 117 14.24 -18.56 -1.16
C ALA A 117 15.11 -17.30 -0.99
N LEU A 118 15.07 -16.38 -1.95
CA LEU A 118 15.77 -15.10 -1.85
C LEU A 118 15.22 -14.24 -0.69
N GLY A 119 13.90 -14.08 -0.59
CA GLY A 119 13.27 -13.31 0.49
C GLY A 119 13.53 -13.91 1.87
N LEU A 120 13.49 -15.25 1.99
CA LEU A 120 13.77 -15.97 3.23
C LEU A 120 15.25 -15.85 3.63
N THR A 121 16.18 -15.88 2.66
CA THR A 121 17.63 -15.72 2.89
C THR A 121 17.96 -14.38 3.53
N VAL A 122 17.29 -13.30 3.08
CA VAL A 122 17.41 -11.96 3.65
C VAL A 122 16.80 -11.91 5.05
N ALA A 123 15.56 -12.39 5.21
CA ALA A 123 14.85 -12.34 6.50
C ALA A 123 15.44 -13.26 7.59
N ALA A 124 16.08 -14.37 7.20
CA ALA A 124 16.70 -15.30 8.14
C ALA A 124 17.97 -14.72 8.79
N ARG A 125 18.74 -13.90 8.05
CA ARG A 125 20.04 -13.39 8.51
C ARG A 125 19.96 -12.10 9.31
N LEU A 126 18.85 -11.37 9.23
CA LEU A 126 18.75 -10.00 9.72
C LEU A 126 17.69 -9.89 10.81
N ALA A 127 17.91 -8.97 11.75
CA ALA A 127 17.04 -8.78 12.92
C ALA A 127 16.19 -7.49 12.86
N SER A 128 16.58 -6.52 12.04
CA SER A 128 15.86 -5.24 11.87
C SER A 128 14.86 -5.30 10.72
N GLU A 129 13.61 -4.87 10.95
CA GLU A 129 12.58 -4.75 9.89
C GLU A 129 12.98 -3.73 8.84
N GLU A 130 13.55 -2.60 9.27
CA GLU A 130 13.99 -1.53 8.37
C GLU A 130 15.09 -2.01 7.44
N LEU A 131 16.07 -2.77 7.95
CA LEU A 131 17.17 -3.29 7.15
C LEU A 131 16.69 -4.37 6.17
N VAL A 132 15.80 -5.27 6.60
CA VAL A 132 15.21 -6.29 5.72
C VAL A 132 14.38 -5.62 4.62
N ASN A 133 13.52 -4.66 4.97
CA ASN A 133 12.72 -3.92 4.00
C ASN A 133 13.60 -3.13 3.02
N GLY A 134 14.63 -2.44 3.51
CA GLY A 134 15.59 -1.72 2.69
C GLY A 134 16.31 -2.64 1.70
N LEU A 135 16.78 -3.80 2.15
CA LEU A 135 17.47 -4.77 1.29
C LEU A 135 16.53 -5.45 0.28
N LEU A 136 15.30 -5.80 0.69
CA LEU A 136 14.31 -6.33 -0.25
C LEU A 136 13.97 -5.30 -1.33
N ASN A 137 13.86 -4.01 -0.99
CA ASN A 137 13.69 -2.94 -1.98
C ASN A 137 14.92 -2.78 -2.89
N LEU A 138 16.13 -2.85 -2.33
CA LEU A 138 17.37 -2.80 -3.09
C LEU A 138 17.52 -3.96 -4.08
N LEU A 139 16.94 -5.13 -3.78
CA LEU A 139 16.86 -6.25 -4.71
C LEU A 139 15.74 -6.06 -5.75
N THR A 140 14.59 -5.55 -5.31
CA THR A 140 13.38 -5.43 -6.12
C THR A 140 13.54 -4.42 -7.26
N TRP A 141 14.06 -3.22 -6.99
CA TRP A 141 14.14 -2.17 -8.01
C TRP A 141 15.03 -2.55 -9.21
N PRO A 142 16.26 -3.07 -9.02
CA PRO A 142 17.07 -3.60 -10.11
C PRO A 142 16.37 -4.74 -10.86
N MET A 143 15.67 -5.63 -10.17
CA MET A 143 14.94 -6.71 -10.82
C MET A 143 13.82 -6.20 -11.72
N VAL A 144 13.02 -5.23 -11.28
CA VAL A 144 11.96 -4.64 -12.11
C VAL A 144 12.56 -3.95 -13.34
N MET A 145 13.64 -3.19 -13.17
CA MET A 145 14.28 -2.44 -14.25
C MET A 145 15.02 -3.35 -15.24
N LEU A 146 15.73 -4.37 -14.74
CA LEU A 146 16.61 -5.21 -15.55
C LEU A 146 15.95 -6.51 -16.02
N SER A 147 14.74 -6.84 -15.57
CA SER A 147 14.01 -8.03 -16.05
C SER A 147 13.57 -7.94 -17.50
N GLY A 148 13.50 -6.74 -18.04
CA GLY A 148 12.89 -6.49 -19.35
C GLY A 148 11.37 -6.46 -19.33
N ALA A 149 10.74 -6.29 -18.15
CA ALA A 149 9.28 -6.18 -18.02
C ALA A 149 8.71 -4.93 -18.72
N TRP A 150 9.39 -3.78 -18.59
CA TRP A 150 8.94 -2.50 -19.13
C TRP A 150 9.60 -2.12 -20.46
N PHE A 151 10.87 -2.46 -20.65
CA PHE A 151 11.64 -2.14 -21.85
C PHE A 151 12.60 -3.26 -22.22
N SER A 152 13.00 -3.33 -23.49
CA SER A 152 13.96 -4.34 -23.97
C SER A 152 15.39 -3.99 -23.55
N LEU A 153 16.17 -5.00 -23.15
CA LEU A 153 17.62 -4.88 -22.94
C LEU A 153 18.45 -5.12 -24.23
N ALA A 154 17.80 -5.17 -25.40
CA ALA A 154 18.47 -5.29 -26.69
C ALA A 154 19.30 -4.03 -26.98
N GLY A 155 20.61 -4.11 -26.74
CA GLY A 155 21.55 -3.00 -26.87
C GLY A 155 22.24 -2.58 -25.57
N ALA A 156 21.87 -3.17 -24.43
CA ALA A 156 22.54 -2.90 -23.16
C ALA A 156 24.00 -3.42 -23.14
N PRO A 157 24.91 -2.76 -22.38
CA PRO A 157 26.28 -3.25 -22.18
C PRO A 157 26.33 -4.70 -21.70
N GLY A 158 27.37 -5.44 -22.07
CA GLY A 158 27.52 -6.87 -21.72
C GLY A 158 27.43 -7.17 -20.23
N TRP A 159 28.05 -6.33 -19.39
CA TRP A 159 28.01 -6.46 -17.93
C TRP A 159 26.59 -6.32 -17.37
N LEU A 160 25.78 -5.41 -17.92
CA LEU A 160 24.41 -5.19 -17.44
C LEU A 160 23.50 -6.36 -17.80
N ARG A 161 23.69 -6.94 -18.99
CA ARG A 161 22.99 -8.18 -19.42
C ARG A 161 23.36 -9.36 -18.54
N TRP A 162 24.62 -9.43 -18.09
CA TRP A 162 25.08 -10.47 -17.17
C TRP A 162 24.42 -10.36 -15.80
N ILE A 163 24.33 -9.15 -15.24
CA ILE A 163 23.62 -8.88 -13.98
C ILE A 163 22.13 -9.22 -14.15
N ALA A 164 21.49 -8.75 -15.22
CA ALA A 164 20.09 -9.06 -15.51
C ALA A 164 19.85 -10.57 -15.56
N ALA A 165 20.72 -11.34 -16.22
CA ALA A 165 20.62 -12.78 -16.31
C ALA A 165 20.79 -13.50 -14.96
N ALA A 166 21.49 -12.92 -13.99
CA ALA A 166 21.59 -13.49 -12.65
C ALA A 166 20.30 -13.35 -11.82
N LEU A 167 19.40 -12.44 -12.21
CA LEU A 167 18.20 -12.13 -11.44
C LEU A 167 17.06 -13.13 -11.74
N PRO A 168 16.40 -13.66 -10.69
CA PRO A 168 15.36 -14.68 -10.87
C PRO A 168 14.14 -14.16 -11.66
N LEU A 169 13.84 -12.85 -11.60
CA LEU A 169 12.70 -12.26 -12.32
C LEU A 169 12.95 -12.28 -13.83
N THR A 170 14.19 -12.00 -14.25
CA THR A 170 14.58 -12.02 -15.66
C THR A 170 14.43 -13.43 -16.23
N GLN A 171 14.88 -14.45 -15.50
CA GLN A 171 14.79 -15.85 -15.93
C GLN A 171 13.33 -16.31 -16.03
N LEU A 172 12.53 -15.99 -15.01
CA LEU A 172 11.09 -16.27 -15.01
C LEU A 172 10.39 -15.62 -16.21
N LEU A 173 10.65 -14.33 -16.45
CA LEU A 173 10.00 -13.56 -17.52
C LEU A 173 10.42 -14.05 -18.90
N HIS A 174 11.71 -14.34 -19.12
CA HIS A 174 12.20 -14.91 -20.37
C HIS A 174 11.56 -16.26 -20.66
N ALA A 175 11.48 -17.15 -19.66
CA ALA A 175 10.84 -18.45 -19.81
C ALA A 175 9.34 -18.32 -20.09
N ALA A 176 8.63 -17.46 -19.35
CA ALA A 176 7.20 -17.22 -19.55
C ALA A 176 6.91 -16.66 -20.95
N ARG A 177 7.70 -15.68 -21.41
CA ARG A 177 7.59 -15.11 -22.77
C ARG A 177 7.91 -16.16 -23.84
N ALA A 178 8.91 -17.02 -23.61
CA ALA A 178 9.23 -18.07 -24.56
C ALA A 178 8.05 -19.04 -24.75
N VAL A 179 7.25 -19.31 -23.71
CA VAL A 179 6.08 -20.19 -23.83
C VAL A 179 4.84 -19.47 -24.37
N MET A 180 4.62 -18.22 -23.94
CA MET A 180 3.42 -17.44 -24.30
C MET A 180 3.52 -16.78 -25.69
N LEU A 181 4.73 -16.42 -26.14
CA LEU A 181 4.93 -15.67 -27.40
C LEU A 181 5.51 -16.53 -28.52
N VAL A 182 6.35 -17.52 -28.21
CA VAL A 182 6.94 -18.43 -29.18
C VAL A 182 6.21 -19.77 -29.05
N ARG A 183 5.58 -20.22 -30.14
CA ARG A 183 4.79 -21.46 -30.14
C ARG A 183 5.66 -22.64 -29.65
N GLY A 184 5.32 -23.16 -28.47
CA GLY A 184 5.51 -24.52 -27.92
C GLY A 184 6.79 -25.31 -28.23
N GLY A 185 7.50 -25.73 -27.18
CA GLY A 185 8.49 -26.81 -27.23
C GLY A 185 7.94 -28.17 -27.73
N PRO A 186 8.80 -29.20 -27.80
CA PRO A 186 8.77 -30.27 -28.79
C PRO A 186 7.53 -31.17 -28.63
N GLY A 187 6.58 -31.06 -29.56
CA GLY A 187 5.38 -31.92 -29.55
C GLY A 187 4.31 -31.59 -30.59
N HIS A 188 4.54 -30.65 -31.52
CA HIS A 188 3.52 -30.24 -32.48
C HIS A 188 4.05 -30.05 -33.90
N ASP A 189 4.88 -30.99 -34.37
CA ASP A 189 5.31 -31.09 -35.78
C ASP A 189 4.50 -32.13 -36.58
N ARG A 190 3.26 -32.42 -36.18
CA ARG A 190 2.38 -33.33 -36.94
C ARG A 190 0.95 -32.84 -36.94
N ALA A 191 0.63 -31.82 -37.76
CA ALA A 191 -0.68 -31.70 -38.43
C ALA A 191 -0.84 -30.39 -39.21
N GLU A 192 0.14 -29.90 -39.99
CA GLU A 192 -0.16 -28.86 -41.01
C GLU A 192 0.63 -29.11 -42.30
N SER A 193 0.44 -30.30 -42.86
CA SER A 193 0.41 -30.46 -44.32
C SER A 193 -1.05 -30.71 -44.69
N HIS A 194 -1.54 -29.99 -45.69
CA HIS A 194 -2.93 -29.96 -46.17
C HIS A 194 -3.81 -28.92 -45.47
N LEU A 195 -3.91 -27.71 -46.04
CA LEU A 195 -4.94 -27.41 -47.05
C LEU A 195 -4.79 -25.96 -47.52
N SER A 196 -4.72 -25.81 -48.84
CA SER A 196 -4.78 -24.53 -49.53
C SER A 196 -6.24 -24.14 -49.77
N GLY A 197 -6.52 -22.82 -49.76
CA GLY A 197 -7.58 -22.22 -50.55
C GLY A 197 -8.84 -21.78 -49.78
N GLY A 198 -9.30 -20.56 -50.07
CA GLY A 198 -10.69 -20.14 -49.83
C GLY A 198 -10.89 -18.72 -49.32
N ASP A 199 -11.05 -17.80 -50.27
CA ASP A 199 -11.97 -16.65 -50.34
C ASP A 199 -12.16 -15.67 -49.16
N ASP A 200 -11.70 -14.44 -49.43
CA ASP A 200 -12.19 -13.18 -48.86
C ASP A 200 -13.62 -12.87 -49.34
N ALA A 201 -14.59 -12.81 -48.43
CA ALA A 201 -15.71 -11.87 -48.53
C ALA A 201 -16.53 -11.78 -47.22
N GLY A 202 -16.64 -10.56 -46.69
CA GLY A 202 -17.86 -10.11 -46.02
C GLY A 202 -17.82 -10.00 -44.49
N VAL A 203 -17.46 -8.82 -43.97
CA VAL A 203 -18.00 -8.35 -42.67
C VAL A 203 -18.33 -6.86 -42.75
N SER A 204 -19.55 -6.56 -43.18
CA SER A 204 -20.14 -5.21 -43.22
C SER A 204 -21.04 -4.97 -41.99
N GLY A 205 -20.94 -3.76 -41.42
CA GLY A 205 -22.04 -3.08 -40.73
C GLY A 205 -22.22 -3.29 -39.22
N HIS A 206 -22.06 -4.50 -38.69
CA HIS A 206 -22.48 -4.78 -37.30
C HIS A 206 -21.43 -4.39 -36.23
N ARG A 207 -20.13 -4.52 -36.56
CA ARG A 207 -19.01 -4.20 -35.63
C ARG A 207 -18.89 -2.71 -35.28
N ARG A 208 -19.28 -1.80 -36.17
CA ARG A 208 -19.22 -0.36 -35.88
C ARG A 208 -20.26 0.11 -34.86
N ARG A 209 -21.43 -0.55 -34.80
CA ARG A 209 -22.48 -0.19 -33.83
C ARG A 209 -22.19 -0.68 -32.41
N LEU A 210 -21.53 -1.83 -32.25
CA LEU A 210 -21.24 -2.40 -30.92
C LEU A 210 -20.09 -1.69 -30.19
N ILE A 211 -19.06 -1.24 -30.91
CA ILE A 211 -17.94 -0.48 -30.31
C ILE A 211 -18.42 0.87 -29.75
N GLN A 212 -19.39 1.51 -30.44
CA GLN A 212 -19.93 2.79 -30.00
C GLN A 212 -20.79 2.66 -28.73
N VAL A 213 -21.51 1.55 -28.55
CA VAL A 213 -22.34 1.29 -27.36
C VAL A 213 -21.49 0.89 -26.14
N ALA A 214 -20.40 0.14 -26.34
CA ALA A 214 -19.49 -0.26 -25.25
C ALA A 214 -18.69 0.93 -24.69
N ASN A 215 -18.22 1.83 -25.55
CA ASN A 215 -17.51 3.05 -25.09
C ASN A 215 -18.43 3.99 -24.31
N LEU A 216 -19.73 4.08 -24.67
CA LEU A 216 -20.71 4.88 -23.94
C LEU A 216 -21.02 4.31 -22.53
N ALA A 217 -20.95 2.98 -22.37
CA ALA A 217 -21.18 2.33 -21.07
C ALA A 217 -19.98 2.48 -20.12
N ASP A 218 -18.75 2.41 -20.64
CA ASP A 218 -17.51 2.62 -19.87
C ASP A 218 -17.33 4.08 -19.45
N GLU A 219 -17.66 5.04 -20.33
CA GLU A 219 -17.74 6.45 -19.97
C GLU A 219 -18.84 6.71 -18.92
N ALA A 220 -19.99 6.04 -19.01
CA ALA A 220 -21.06 6.17 -18.01
C ALA A 220 -20.70 5.56 -16.64
N LEU A 221 -19.92 4.47 -16.60
CA LEU A 221 -19.46 3.86 -15.34
C LEU A 221 -18.37 4.70 -14.65
N MET A 222 -17.48 5.32 -15.43
CA MET A 222 -16.46 6.26 -14.93
C MET A 222 -17.05 7.62 -14.57
N ALA A 223 -18.15 8.02 -15.20
CA ALA A 223 -18.86 9.26 -14.88
C ALA A 223 -19.66 9.20 -13.57
N ASN A 224 -19.99 8.01 -13.05
CA ASN A 224 -20.78 7.89 -11.82
C ASN A 224 -20.45 6.59 -11.05
N PRO A 225 -19.29 6.50 -10.37
CA PRO A 225 -18.98 5.36 -9.51
C PRO A 225 -20.03 5.24 -8.40
N PRO A 226 -20.44 4.01 -7.99
CA PRO A 226 -21.41 3.84 -6.92
C PRO A 226 -20.90 4.49 -5.64
N MET A 227 -21.66 5.46 -5.09
CA MET A 227 -21.30 6.12 -3.83
C MET A 227 -21.15 5.07 -2.72
N ARG A 228 -19.93 4.96 -2.16
CA ARG A 228 -19.61 4.04 -1.06
C ARG A 228 -19.60 4.82 0.26
N PHE A 229 -20.52 4.49 1.15
CA PHE A 229 -20.65 5.12 2.48
C PHE A 229 -19.77 4.46 3.55
N MET A 230 -18.52 4.09 3.21
CA MET A 230 -17.62 3.42 4.17
C MET A 230 -16.86 4.42 5.05
N SER A 231 -16.16 5.38 4.44
CA SER A 231 -15.43 6.43 5.16
C SER A 231 -15.13 7.60 4.25
N ASP A 232 -15.12 8.79 4.84
CA ASP A 232 -14.64 10.05 4.26
C ASP A 232 -13.17 10.01 3.81
N ASN A 233 -12.33 9.16 4.39
CA ASN A 233 -10.94 8.98 3.94
C ASN A 233 -10.79 8.32 2.56
N THR A 234 -11.90 7.85 1.98
CA THR A 234 -11.94 7.32 0.60
C THR A 234 -12.29 8.39 -0.43
N ALA A 235 -12.66 9.60 0.01
CA ALA A 235 -12.97 10.71 -0.87
C ALA A 235 -11.73 11.23 -1.60
N THR A 236 -11.92 11.69 -2.82
CA THR A 236 -10.87 12.36 -3.60
C THR A 236 -10.62 13.77 -3.08
N ALA A 237 -9.41 14.29 -3.29
CA ALA A 237 -9.10 15.69 -3.02
C ALA A 237 -10.03 16.63 -3.80
N CYS A 238 -10.48 17.71 -3.16
CA CYS A 238 -11.30 18.72 -3.82
C CYS A 238 -10.50 19.49 -4.90
N PRO A 239 -11.17 20.04 -5.94
CA PRO A 239 -10.49 20.74 -7.03
C PRO A 239 -9.61 21.90 -6.59
N GLU A 240 -10.00 22.62 -5.53
CA GLU A 240 -9.27 23.75 -4.96
C GLU A 240 -7.92 23.32 -4.38
N MET A 241 -7.87 22.15 -3.72
CA MET A 241 -6.61 21.58 -3.22
C MET A 241 -5.68 21.20 -4.37
N LEU A 242 -6.21 20.57 -5.42
CA LEU A 242 -5.41 20.20 -6.60
C LEU A 242 -4.87 21.43 -7.33
N ALA A 243 -5.67 22.49 -7.44
CA ALA A 243 -5.25 23.77 -8.01
C ALA A 243 -4.15 24.43 -7.16
N ALA A 244 -4.29 24.41 -5.83
CA ALA A 244 -3.27 24.94 -4.92
C ALA A 244 -1.94 24.17 -5.01
N LEU A 245 -2.00 22.84 -5.13
CA LEU A 245 -0.81 22.01 -5.34
C LEU A 245 -0.14 22.31 -6.69
N ALA A 246 -0.92 22.45 -7.76
CA ALA A 246 -0.41 22.78 -9.08
C ALA A 246 0.28 24.16 -9.10
N GLU A 247 -0.26 25.13 -8.35
CA GLU A 247 0.35 26.45 -8.19
C GLU A 247 1.63 26.39 -7.35
N ALA A 248 1.63 25.66 -6.23
CA ALA A 248 2.81 25.46 -5.41
C ALA A 248 3.96 24.76 -6.16
N ASN A 249 3.65 23.99 -7.20
CA ASN A 249 4.62 23.30 -8.06
C ASN A 249 5.26 24.21 -9.14
N ARG A 250 5.10 25.53 -9.06
CA ARG A 250 5.69 26.50 -9.99
C ARG A 250 6.86 27.25 -9.34
N GLY A 251 7.98 26.59 -9.17
CA GLY A 251 9.22 27.22 -8.72
C GLY A 251 9.97 26.42 -7.67
N LEU A 252 10.90 27.10 -6.99
CA LEU A 252 11.67 26.54 -5.88
C LEU A 252 11.11 27.09 -4.56
N ALA A 253 11.02 26.22 -3.56
CA ALA A 253 10.69 26.57 -2.18
C ALA A 253 11.77 26.00 -1.25
N ILE A 254 12.04 26.72 -0.16
CA ILE A 254 12.93 26.21 0.89
C ILE A 254 12.22 25.06 1.61
N ALA A 255 12.96 24.04 1.99
CA ALA A 255 12.41 22.87 2.67
C ALA A 255 12.11 23.15 4.16
N TYR A 256 11.43 22.21 4.82
CA TYR A 256 11.22 22.18 6.27
C TYR A 256 10.38 23.34 6.86
N GLY A 257 9.51 23.96 6.05
CA GLY A 257 8.50 24.91 6.52
C GLY A 257 8.92 26.38 6.46
N ASP A 258 10.14 26.67 6.00
CA ASP A 258 10.60 28.05 5.74
C ASP A 258 10.17 28.52 4.33
N ASP A 259 8.95 28.18 3.94
CA ASP A 259 8.37 28.49 2.64
C ASP A 259 7.13 29.40 2.75
N PRO A 260 6.80 30.17 1.70
CA PRO A 260 5.69 31.12 1.73
C PRO A 260 4.31 30.48 1.99
N TRP A 261 4.13 29.20 1.68
CA TRP A 261 2.86 28.50 1.89
C TRP A 261 2.69 28.15 3.37
N THR A 262 3.75 27.68 4.01
CA THR A 262 3.77 27.40 5.45
C THR A 262 3.59 28.68 6.28
N GLU A 263 4.26 29.79 5.93
CA GLU A 263 4.04 31.09 6.60
C GLU A 263 2.58 31.57 6.52
N ARG A 264 1.90 31.28 5.41
CA ARG A 264 0.50 31.65 5.21
C ARG A 264 -0.44 30.83 6.09
N LEU A 265 -0.04 29.64 6.52
CA LEU A 265 -0.88 28.74 7.30
C LEU A 265 -1.21 29.30 8.69
N ASP A 266 -0.22 29.85 9.39
CA ASP A 266 -0.41 30.51 10.70
C ASP A 266 -1.41 31.65 10.61
N ARG A 267 -1.28 32.48 9.57
CA ARG A 267 -2.16 33.62 9.33
C ARG A 267 -3.59 33.16 9.04
N ALA A 268 -3.75 32.22 8.11
CA ALA A 268 -5.06 31.72 7.72
C ALA A 268 -5.81 31.07 8.89
N LEU A 269 -5.13 30.23 9.67
CA LEU A 269 -5.74 29.63 10.86
C LEU A 269 -5.96 30.66 11.97
N GLY A 270 -5.07 31.65 12.10
CA GLY A 270 -5.23 32.70 13.10
C GLY A 270 -6.44 33.60 12.84
N GLU A 271 -6.67 33.95 11.57
CA GLU A 271 -7.87 34.65 11.11
C GLU A 271 -9.12 33.78 11.32
N PHE A 272 -9.09 32.49 10.95
CA PHE A 272 -10.21 31.58 11.11
C PHE A 272 -10.64 31.40 12.57
N PHE A 273 -9.66 31.28 13.48
CA PHE A 273 -9.91 31.09 14.90
C PHE A 273 -10.04 32.39 15.71
N ASP A 274 -9.89 33.55 15.07
CA ASP A 274 -9.84 34.87 15.69
C ASP A 274 -8.87 34.94 16.89
N LYS A 275 -7.70 34.31 16.74
CA LYS A 275 -6.65 34.27 17.76
C LYS A 275 -5.28 33.95 17.15
N PRO A 276 -4.17 34.40 17.76
CA PRO A 276 -2.85 33.93 17.36
C PRO A 276 -2.73 32.42 17.52
N VAL A 277 -2.37 31.73 16.45
CA VAL A 277 -2.11 30.28 16.45
C VAL A 277 -0.77 30.00 15.80
N ARG A 278 -0.16 28.88 16.19
CA ARG A 278 0.96 28.29 15.45
C ARG A 278 0.50 26.99 14.82
N ALA A 279 0.66 26.88 13.51
CA ALA A 279 0.29 25.73 12.74
C ALA A 279 1.52 24.84 12.46
N PHE A 280 1.31 23.54 12.55
CA PHE A 280 2.31 22.54 12.19
C PHE A 280 1.68 21.56 11.22
N ALA A 281 2.18 21.50 9.99
CA ALA A 281 1.70 20.57 8.99
C ALA A 281 2.27 19.17 9.26
N LEU A 282 1.38 18.18 9.40
CA LEU A 282 1.72 16.78 9.64
C LEU A 282 1.02 15.90 8.62
N ALA A 283 1.62 14.74 8.33
CA ALA A 283 1.14 13.86 7.26
C ALA A 283 -0.15 13.10 7.62
N THR A 284 -0.42 12.83 8.89
CA THR A 284 -1.56 12.00 9.33
C THR A 284 -2.18 12.52 10.64
N GLY A 285 -3.46 12.20 10.85
CA GLY A 285 -4.16 12.48 12.11
C GLY A 285 -3.53 11.79 13.32
N THR A 286 -3.11 10.52 13.17
CA THR A 286 -2.39 9.79 14.23
C THR A 286 -1.11 10.49 14.67
N ALA A 287 -0.31 11.03 13.73
CA ALA A 287 0.89 11.78 14.09
C ALA A 287 0.53 13.10 14.79
N ALA A 288 -0.52 13.78 14.35
CA ALA A 288 -0.99 15.03 14.96
C ALA A 288 -1.44 14.82 16.41
N ASN A 289 -2.30 13.83 16.66
CA ASN A 289 -2.76 13.49 18.00
C ASN A 289 -1.60 13.09 18.91
N ALA A 290 -0.76 12.14 18.46
CA ALA A 290 0.32 11.61 19.28
C ALA A 290 1.38 12.67 19.63
N LEU A 291 1.77 13.53 18.68
CA LEU A 291 2.72 14.62 18.94
C LEU A 291 2.11 15.69 19.84
N ALA A 292 0.86 16.11 19.59
CA ALA A 292 0.19 17.10 20.43
C ALA A 292 0.13 16.60 21.89
N LEU A 293 -0.34 15.37 22.11
CA LEU A 293 -0.44 14.78 23.44
C LEU A 293 0.93 14.60 24.12
N ALA A 294 1.98 14.27 23.37
CA ALA A 294 3.34 14.18 23.90
C ALA A 294 3.89 15.53 24.39
N THR A 295 3.48 16.66 23.79
CA THR A 295 3.85 17.99 24.29
C THR A 295 3.07 18.43 25.52
N LEU A 296 1.87 17.87 25.70
CA LEU A 296 0.97 18.22 26.81
C LEU A 296 1.15 17.31 28.03
N THR A 297 1.79 16.16 27.86
CA THR A 297 1.80 15.09 28.87
C THR A 297 3.21 14.56 29.12
N PRO A 298 3.70 14.57 30.38
CA PRO A 298 4.95 13.92 30.70
C PRO A 298 4.85 12.39 30.59
N PRO A 299 5.97 11.65 30.50
CA PRO A 299 5.96 10.18 30.41
C PRO A 299 5.19 9.45 31.53
N TYR A 300 5.12 10.03 32.72
CA TYR A 300 4.38 9.51 33.87
C TYR A 300 2.96 10.12 34.00
N GLY A 301 2.50 10.82 32.96
CA GLY A 301 1.22 11.51 32.95
C GLY A 301 0.06 10.61 32.51
N ALA A 302 -1.15 11.02 32.88
CA ALA A 302 -2.41 10.43 32.47
C ALA A 302 -3.14 11.34 31.47
N ILE A 303 -3.58 10.74 30.37
CA ILE A 303 -4.41 11.36 29.33
C ILE A 303 -5.82 10.79 29.45
N PHE A 304 -6.78 11.62 29.86
CA PHE A 304 -8.17 11.21 29.96
C PHE A 304 -8.86 11.31 28.61
N ALA A 305 -9.53 10.25 28.18
CA ALA A 305 -10.21 10.21 26.89
C ALA A 305 -11.44 9.31 26.96
N HIS A 306 -12.36 9.43 26.00
CA HIS A 306 -13.45 8.47 25.88
C HIS A 306 -12.92 7.08 25.49
N ARG A 307 -13.55 5.99 25.96
CA ARG A 307 -13.15 4.61 25.61
C ARG A 307 -13.11 4.33 24.11
N GLU A 308 -13.98 4.99 23.35
CA GLU A 308 -14.08 4.89 21.88
C GLU A 308 -13.32 5.99 21.14
N ALA A 309 -12.47 6.76 21.83
CA ALA A 309 -11.66 7.78 21.18
C ALA A 309 -10.69 7.15 20.18
N HIS A 310 -10.45 7.82 19.04
CA HIS A 310 -9.53 7.33 18.00
C HIS A 310 -8.13 7.02 18.56
N ILE A 311 -7.62 7.90 19.44
CA ILE A 311 -6.35 7.73 20.15
C ILE A 311 -6.27 6.46 21.01
N ALA A 312 -7.41 5.87 21.40
CA ALA A 312 -7.50 4.63 22.15
C ALA A 312 -7.69 3.41 21.24
N CYS A 313 -8.47 3.53 20.16
CA CYS A 313 -8.92 2.39 19.36
C CYS A 313 -8.09 2.16 18.08
N ASP A 314 -7.68 3.22 17.39
CA ASP A 314 -7.30 3.16 15.97
C ASP A 314 -5.89 3.72 15.69
N GLU A 315 -5.10 3.94 16.74
CA GLU A 315 -3.74 4.50 16.62
C GLU A 315 -2.62 3.54 17.01
N CYS A 316 -2.93 2.25 17.24
CA CYS A 316 -1.95 1.22 17.55
C CYS A 316 -0.97 1.61 18.69
N GLY A 317 -1.48 2.34 19.70
CA GLY A 317 -0.68 2.81 20.83
C GLY A 317 0.26 3.99 20.55
N ALA A 318 0.09 4.71 19.44
CA ALA A 318 0.92 5.87 19.10
C ALA A 318 0.99 6.93 20.21
N PRO A 319 -0.10 7.34 20.90
CA PRO A 319 -0.01 8.32 21.98
C PRO A 319 0.95 7.89 23.11
N ALA A 320 0.92 6.62 23.51
CA ALA A 320 1.81 6.08 24.54
C ALA A 320 3.27 6.06 24.06
N PHE A 321 3.51 5.70 22.79
CA PHE A 321 4.84 5.68 22.21
C PHE A 321 5.48 7.09 22.16
N TYR A 322 4.77 8.07 21.59
CA TYR A 322 5.32 9.42 21.39
C TYR A 322 5.47 10.23 22.70
N SER A 323 4.61 9.98 23.69
CA SER A 323 4.69 10.63 25.00
C SER A 323 5.75 10.03 25.94
N GLY A 324 6.48 9.00 25.50
CA GLY A 324 7.47 8.31 26.32
C GLY A 324 6.87 7.40 27.39
N GLY A 325 5.60 7.00 27.25
CA GLY A 325 4.92 6.05 28.13
C GLY A 325 3.70 6.59 28.87
N ALA A 326 3.19 7.77 28.52
CA ALA A 326 1.99 8.31 29.16
C ALA A 326 0.81 7.34 28.99
N GLN A 327 -0.04 7.27 30.01
CA GLN A 327 -1.11 6.29 30.07
C GLN A 327 -2.45 6.92 29.68
N LEU A 328 -3.19 6.26 28.80
CA LEU A 328 -4.59 6.60 28.53
C LEU A 328 -5.47 6.12 29.69
N GLN A 329 -6.24 7.04 30.28
CA GLN A 329 -7.29 6.77 31.26
C GLN A 329 -8.64 6.89 30.56
N LEU A 330 -9.25 5.75 30.26
CA LEU A 330 -10.45 5.67 29.44
C LEU A 330 -11.71 5.85 30.31
N LEU A 331 -12.57 6.78 29.89
CA LEU A 331 -13.82 7.11 30.55
C LEU A 331 -15.01 6.74 29.66
N GLU A 332 -16.14 6.43 30.29
CA GLU A 332 -17.39 6.14 29.60
C GLU A 332 -18.20 7.42 29.33
N GLY A 333 -19.06 7.36 28.32
CA GLY A 333 -19.88 8.50 27.91
C GLY A 333 -20.89 8.13 26.84
N LYS A 334 -21.96 8.90 26.73
CA LYS A 334 -22.95 8.70 25.66
C LYS A 334 -22.42 9.29 24.35
N HIS A 335 -22.62 8.59 23.25
CA HIS A 335 -22.26 9.06 21.89
C HIS A 335 -20.77 9.42 21.72
N ALA A 336 -19.89 8.70 22.40
CA ALA A 336 -18.46 8.99 22.43
C ALA A 336 -18.10 10.39 22.96
N LYS A 337 -18.94 10.93 23.86
CA LYS A 337 -18.73 12.23 24.49
C LYS A 337 -18.49 12.10 25.99
N LEU A 338 -17.47 12.80 26.50
CA LEU A 338 -17.19 12.95 27.92
C LEU A 338 -18.12 13.99 28.53
N ALA A 339 -18.84 13.61 29.59
CA ALA A 339 -19.57 14.57 30.41
C ALA A 339 -18.61 15.24 31.41
N PRO A 340 -18.81 16.53 31.74
CA PRO A 340 -18.02 17.22 32.77
C PRO A 340 -18.00 16.49 34.12
N ASP A 341 -19.15 15.96 34.54
CA ASP A 341 -19.27 15.21 35.79
C ASP A 341 -18.49 13.89 35.77
N THR A 342 -18.43 13.21 34.62
CA THR A 342 -17.63 11.98 34.46
C THR A 342 -16.15 12.30 34.62
N LEU A 343 -15.66 13.36 33.98
CA LEU A 343 -14.27 13.79 34.12
C LEU A 343 -13.96 14.23 35.55
N ALA A 344 -14.87 14.99 36.19
CA ALA A 344 -14.71 15.41 37.57
C ALA A 344 -14.61 14.22 38.52
N ALA A 345 -15.54 13.27 38.42
CA ALA A 345 -15.55 12.06 39.25
C ALA A 345 -14.29 11.20 39.05
N ALA A 346 -13.81 11.07 37.80
CA ALA A 346 -12.58 10.35 37.51
C ALA A 346 -11.35 11.01 38.14
N LEU A 347 -11.28 12.34 38.09
CA LEU A 347 -10.17 13.09 38.68
C LEU A 347 -10.22 13.08 40.21
N ASP A 348 -11.41 13.15 40.81
CA ASP A 348 -11.57 13.11 42.27
C ASP A 348 -11.27 11.71 42.83
N ALA A 349 -11.56 10.65 42.07
CA ALA A 349 -11.20 9.27 42.42
C ALA A 349 -9.74 8.93 42.14
N HIS A 350 -9.01 9.79 41.42
CA HIS A 350 -7.64 9.50 40.99
C HIS A 350 -6.66 9.60 42.18
N PRO A 351 -5.91 8.53 42.51
CA PRO A 351 -5.04 8.55 43.68
C PRO A 351 -3.94 9.59 43.57
N THR A 352 -3.78 10.41 44.61
CA THR A 352 -2.64 11.31 44.75
C THR A 352 -1.46 10.54 45.35
N SER A 353 -0.75 9.78 44.51
CA SER A 353 0.38 8.93 44.93
C SER A 353 1.53 9.02 43.93
N VAL A 354 2.76 8.87 44.41
CA VAL A 354 3.96 8.77 43.56
C VAL A 354 3.99 7.46 42.75
N HIS A 355 3.19 6.47 43.13
CA HIS A 355 3.09 5.18 42.45
C HIS A 355 2.01 5.16 41.36
N THR A 356 1.29 6.26 41.15
CA THR A 356 0.25 6.39 40.13
C THR A 356 0.63 7.45 39.11
N VAL A 357 0.15 7.28 37.88
CA VAL A 357 0.32 8.31 36.82
C VAL A 357 -0.36 9.61 37.24
N GLN A 358 0.15 10.76 36.83
CA GLN A 358 -0.36 12.07 37.25
C GLN A 358 -1.32 12.66 36.22
N PRO A 359 -2.52 13.15 36.59
CA PRO A 359 -3.42 13.81 35.66
C PRO A 359 -2.72 14.95 34.91
N ALA A 360 -2.74 14.92 33.57
CA ALA A 360 -1.98 15.87 32.75
C ALA A 360 -2.82 16.49 31.64
N ALA A 361 -3.59 15.68 30.90
CA ALA A 361 -4.39 16.16 29.78
C ALA A 361 -5.73 15.44 29.68
N VAL A 362 -6.70 16.11 29.05
CA VAL A 362 -7.92 15.50 28.54
C VAL A 362 -7.97 15.66 27.02
N SER A 363 -8.37 14.60 26.31
CA SER A 363 -8.56 14.59 24.87
C SER A 363 -10.02 14.35 24.52
N VAL A 364 -10.56 15.18 23.65
CA VAL A 364 -11.91 15.04 23.08
C VAL A 364 -11.87 15.03 21.56
N SER A 365 -12.82 14.36 20.92
CA SER A 365 -12.95 14.33 19.46
C SER A 365 -14.12 15.19 19.01
N GLN A 366 -13.91 16.03 18.00
CA GLN A 366 -14.94 16.90 17.43
C GLN A 366 -14.92 16.83 15.89
N ALA A 367 -15.96 16.28 15.23
CA ALA A 367 -17.03 15.46 15.82
C ALA A 367 -16.50 14.14 16.43
N SER A 368 -17.29 13.52 17.31
CA SER A 368 -16.94 12.24 17.93
C SER A 368 -16.93 11.08 16.92
N GLU A 369 -16.35 9.95 17.31
CA GLU A 369 -16.21 8.74 16.49
C GLU A 369 -17.57 8.11 16.14
N LEU A 370 -18.61 8.41 16.93
CA LEU A 370 -19.99 8.00 16.69
C LEU A 370 -20.84 9.09 16.01
N GLY A 371 -20.20 10.13 15.46
CA GLY A 371 -20.85 11.17 14.67
C GLY A 371 -21.63 12.20 15.50
N ALA A 372 -21.39 12.29 16.82
CA ALA A 372 -22.00 13.32 17.65
C ALA A 372 -21.05 14.51 17.84
N ALA A 373 -21.58 15.73 17.82
CA ALA A 373 -20.81 16.93 18.11
C ALA A 373 -20.99 17.37 19.57
N TYR A 374 -19.94 17.93 20.15
CA TYR A 374 -20.10 18.73 21.35
C TYR A 374 -20.63 20.12 20.98
N ARG A 375 -21.57 20.62 21.77
CA ARG A 375 -22.01 22.01 21.75
C ARG A 375 -20.97 22.89 22.46
N PRO A 376 -20.89 24.20 22.14
CA PRO A 376 -19.94 25.10 22.76
C PRO A 376 -20.03 25.16 24.29
N ASP A 377 -21.24 25.08 24.85
CA ASP A 377 -21.49 25.06 26.30
C ASP A 377 -21.01 23.76 26.96
N GLU A 378 -21.17 22.61 26.29
CA GLU A 378 -20.65 21.33 26.76
C GLU A 378 -19.11 21.33 26.79
N LEU A 379 -18.46 21.82 25.74
CA LEU A 379 -17.00 21.96 25.69
C LEU A 379 -16.50 22.96 26.75
N ALA A 380 -17.16 24.10 26.91
CA ALA A 380 -16.78 25.10 27.91
C ALA A 380 -16.84 24.52 29.32
N ALA A 381 -17.91 23.77 29.65
CA ALA A 381 -18.05 23.11 30.94
C ALA A 381 -16.95 22.04 31.17
N LEU A 382 -16.64 21.23 30.16
CA LEU A 382 -15.59 20.23 30.25
C LEU A 382 -14.20 20.87 30.42
N CYS A 383 -13.91 21.92 29.64
CA CYS A 383 -12.67 22.69 29.75
C CYS A 383 -12.54 23.35 31.14
N ALA A 384 -13.63 23.86 31.72
CA ALA A 384 -13.62 24.42 33.06
C ALA A 384 -13.21 23.38 34.11
N VAL A 385 -13.75 22.17 34.03
CA VAL A 385 -13.40 21.03 34.89
C VAL A 385 -11.92 20.64 34.76
N ALA A 386 -11.40 20.60 33.52
CA ALA A 386 -10.01 20.26 33.23
C ALA A 386 -9.04 21.33 33.77
N HIS A 387 -9.29 22.61 33.42
CA HIS A 387 -8.43 23.72 33.82
C HIS A 387 -8.43 23.95 35.33
N ALA A 388 -9.57 23.78 36.02
CA ALA A 388 -9.64 23.88 37.48
C ALA A 388 -8.73 22.88 38.21
N ARG A 389 -8.41 21.75 37.55
CA ARG A 389 -7.51 20.71 38.07
C ARG A 389 -6.14 20.71 37.39
N GLY A 390 -5.82 21.76 36.63
CA GLY A 390 -4.52 21.95 35.99
C GLY A 390 -4.25 21.11 34.74
N LEU A 391 -5.26 20.39 34.22
CA LEU A 391 -5.11 19.60 32.99
C LEU A 391 -5.06 20.50 31.76
N LYS A 392 -4.29 20.07 30.76
CA LYS A 392 -4.35 20.61 29.39
C LYS A 392 -5.50 19.99 28.62
N VAL A 393 -6.04 20.71 27.64
CA VAL A 393 -7.11 20.22 26.78
C VAL A 393 -6.59 20.04 25.36
N HIS A 394 -6.76 18.83 24.84
CA HIS A 394 -6.51 18.46 23.46
C HIS A 394 -7.85 18.19 22.75
N MET A 395 -7.95 18.61 21.50
CA MET A 395 -9.10 18.31 20.64
C MET A 395 -8.60 17.62 19.37
N ASP A 396 -9.01 16.36 19.19
CA ASP A 396 -8.91 15.68 17.92
C ASP A 396 -9.96 16.28 16.97
N GLY A 397 -9.47 17.01 15.98
CA GLY A 397 -10.26 17.71 14.97
C GLY A 397 -10.33 16.99 13.62
N ALA A 398 -10.17 15.66 13.57
CA ALA A 398 -10.22 14.91 12.30
C ALA A 398 -11.46 15.21 11.47
N ARG A 399 -12.58 15.57 12.13
CA ARG A 399 -13.84 15.98 11.52
C ARG A 399 -14.31 17.33 12.05
N PHE A 400 -13.39 18.28 12.24
CA PHE A 400 -13.67 19.57 12.89
C PHE A 400 -14.72 20.41 12.16
N ALA A 401 -14.78 20.31 10.83
CA ALA A 401 -15.70 21.08 9.99
C ALA A 401 -17.08 20.43 9.79
N ASN A 402 -17.30 19.21 10.33
CA ASN A 402 -18.53 18.44 10.12
C ASN A 402 -19.69 18.89 11.00
#